data_AF-A0ABD6QZQ0-F1
#
_entry.id   AF-A0ABD6QZQ0-F1
#
_cell.length_a   1.000
_cell.length_b   1.000
_cell.length_c   1.000
_cell.angle_alpha   90.00
_cell.angle_beta   90.00
_cell.angle_gamma   90.00
#
_symmetry.space_group_name_H-M   'P 1'
#
loop_
_entity.id
_entity.type
_entity.pdbx_description
1 polymer ?
#
loop_
_entity_poly.entity_id
_entity_poly.type
_entity_poly.pdbx_seq_one_letter_code
_entity_poly.pdbx_strand_id
1 'polypeptide(L)'
;MNFKGAVSNFLVMGLLFSGCSAIQNPNHAKQTSGLQDIAQVIEFPSNKYPETAAHIKDAIASVKTDICTIDRDEYPMALCREGGKGADIRHIKPADNRGAGSYIGNKVEKLPNGAKVKIVVK
;
A
#
# COMPACT_ATOMS: atom_id res chain seq x y z
N MET A 1 79.52 -28.40 -16.87
CA MET A 1 78.76 -29.57 -16.37
C MET A 1 77.34 -29.12 -16.08
N ASN A 2 76.24 -29.76 -16.45
CA ASN A 2 75.85 -30.72 -17.49
C ASN A 2 74.34 -30.84 -17.29
N PHE A 3 73.59 -30.80 -18.39
CA PHE A 3 72.14 -31.01 -18.46
C PHE A 3 71.66 -32.29 -17.75
N LYS A 4 70.50 -32.21 -17.11
CA LYS A 4 69.50 -33.29 -16.91
C LYS A 4 68.12 -32.60 -16.96
N GLY A 5 67.25 -32.80 -17.96
CA GLY A 5 66.40 -33.99 -18.17
C GLY A 5 65.20 -33.92 -17.20
N ALA A 6 63.91 -34.00 -17.56
CA ALA A 6 63.27 -34.73 -18.64
C ALA A 6 61.85 -34.17 -18.95
N VAL A 7 61.37 -34.52 -20.14
CA VAL A 7 60.01 -34.32 -20.65
C VAL A 7 59.07 -35.31 -19.97
N SER A 8 57.87 -34.90 -19.55
CA SER A 8 56.75 -35.84 -19.36
C SER A 8 55.47 -35.23 -19.92
N ASN A 9 54.99 -35.88 -20.96
CA ASN A 9 53.76 -35.64 -21.69
C ASN A 9 52.64 -36.36 -20.93
N PHE A 10 51.72 -35.63 -20.31
CA PHE A 10 50.42 -36.20 -19.92
C PHE A 10 49.30 -35.28 -20.36
N LEU A 11 48.81 -35.60 -21.55
CA LEU A 11 47.50 -35.25 -22.08
C LEU A 11 46.42 -35.90 -21.21
N VAL A 12 45.57 -35.11 -20.53
CA VAL A 12 44.15 -35.46 -20.34
C VAL A 12 43.31 -34.18 -20.44
N MET A 13 42.55 -34.14 -21.53
CA MET A 13 41.42 -33.25 -21.78
C MET A 13 40.17 -33.79 -21.06
N GLY A 14 39.36 -32.89 -20.50
CA GLY A 14 37.98 -33.14 -20.07
C GLY A 14 37.74 -32.71 -18.61
N LEU A 15 36.67 -32.04 -18.21
CA LEU A 15 35.39 -31.71 -18.83
C LEU A 15 34.81 -30.50 -18.07
N LEU A 16 34.20 -29.58 -18.82
CA LEU A 16 33.00 -28.80 -18.53
C LEU A 16 32.58 -28.66 -17.06
N PHE A 17 32.58 -27.44 -16.51
CA PHE A 17 31.37 -26.91 -15.86
C PHE A 17 31.26 -25.39 -16.05
N SER A 18 30.10 -25.04 -16.60
CA SER A 18 29.56 -23.70 -16.82
C SER A 18 29.41 -22.95 -15.49
N GLY A 19 29.77 -21.66 -15.48
CA GLY A 19 29.61 -20.78 -14.33
C GLY A 19 29.40 -19.34 -14.76
N CYS A 20 28.28 -19.09 -15.45
CA CYS A 20 27.78 -17.73 -15.70
C CYS A 20 27.48 -17.02 -14.37
N SER A 21 27.70 -15.72 -14.42
CA SER A 21 27.63 -14.70 -13.37
C SER A 21 26.45 -14.79 -12.41
N ALA A 22 26.71 -14.38 -11.17
CA ALA A 22 25.73 -14.08 -10.14
C ALA A 22 24.56 -13.25 -10.68
N ILE A 23 23.36 -13.83 -10.73
CA ILE A 23 22.11 -13.08 -10.82
C ILE A 23 21.38 -13.28 -9.51
N GLN A 24 21.18 -12.13 -8.86
CA GLN A 24 20.48 -11.95 -7.62
C GLN A 24 19.05 -12.46 -7.75
N ASN A 25 18.71 -13.32 -6.81
CA ASN A 25 17.38 -13.78 -6.45
C ASN A 25 16.42 -12.60 -6.19
N PRO A 26 15.25 -12.51 -6.85
CA PRO A 26 14.11 -11.83 -6.29
C PRO A 26 13.10 -12.88 -5.81
N ASN A 27 13.27 -13.29 -4.55
CA ASN A 27 12.16 -13.82 -3.76
C ASN A 27 11.21 -12.64 -3.52
N HIS A 28 10.31 -12.35 -4.46
CA HIS A 28 9.12 -11.55 -4.16
C HIS A 28 8.09 -12.45 -3.46
N ALA A 29 8.43 -12.82 -2.22
CA ALA A 29 7.43 -13.21 -1.25
C ALA A 29 6.61 -11.96 -0.92
N LYS A 30 5.43 -11.92 -1.52
CA LYS A 30 4.25 -11.18 -1.08
C LYS A 30 4.13 -11.25 0.46
N GLN A 31 4.46 -10.16 1.16
CA GLN A 31 3.84 -9.67 2.41
C GLN A 31 4.75 -8.63 3.10
N THR A 32 4.63 -7.35 2.73
CA THR A 32 4.97 -6.15 3.53
C THR A 32 4.43 -4.94 2.76
N SER A 33 3.11 -4.77 2.67
CA SER A 33 2.51 -3.52 2.14
C SER A 33 1.68 -2.78 3.18
N GLY A 34 1.08 -3.47 4.14
CA GLY A 34 0.15 -2.87 5.11
C GLY A 34 0.77 -1.85 6.08
N LEU A 35 2.09 -1.87 6.31
CA LEU A 35 2.73 -0.92 7.22
C LEU A 35 3.24 0.34 6.51
N GLN A 36 3.48 0.29 5.20
CA GLN A 36 4.02 1.44 4.45
C GLN A 36 2.94 2.51 4.18
N ASP A 37 1.66 2.14 4.26
CA ASP A 37 0.52 3.04 4.06
C ASP A 37 0.01 3.70 5.36
N ILE A 38 0.68 3.47 6.49
CA ILE A 38 0.30 4.09 7.77
C ILE A 38 0.85 5.51 7.83
N ALA A 39 -0.04 6.50 7.65
CA ALA A 39 0.32 7.91 7.71
C ALA A 39 0.87 8.35 9.07
N GLN A 40 0.36 7.76 10.16
CA GLN A 40 0.74 8.10 11.53
C GLN A 40 0.38 6.95 12.50
N VAL A 41 1.23 6.73 13.50
CA VAL A 41 0.92 5.90 14.68
C VAL A 41 0.46 6.80 15.83
N ILE A 42 -0.65 6.45 16.47
CA ILE A 42 -1.20 7.19 17.62
C ILE A 42 -1.03 6.34 18.88
N GLU A 43 -0.29 6.87 19.86
CA GLU A 43 -0.25 6.28 21.20
C GLU A 43 -1.50 6.66 21.99
N PHE A 44 -2.38 5.69 22.22
CA PHE A 44 -3.63 5.95 22.94
C PHE A 44 -3.38 6.10 24.45
N PRO A 45 -3.81 7.21 25.10
CA PRO A 45 -3.50 7.50 26.50
C PRO A 45 -4.34 6.65 27.46
N SER A 46 -3.98 5.38 27.61
CA SER A 46 -4.70 4.39 28.41
C SER A 46 -4.79 4.72 29.90
N ASN A 47 -3.84 5.48 30.43
CA ASN A 47 -3.91 6.01 31.79
C ASN A 47 -5.07 7.00 31.98
N LYS A 48 -5.44 7.74 30.92
CA LYS A 48 -6.54 8.71 30.94
C LYS A 48 -7.90 8.07 30.60
N TYR A 49 -7.90 7.07 29.71
CA TYR A 49 -9.12 6.38 29.25
C TYR A 49 -8.97 4.84 29.37
N PRO A 50 -8.91 4.29 30.59
CA PRO A 50 -8.58 2.88 30.82
C PRO A 50 -9.61 1.90 30.27
N GLU A 51 -10.91 2.19 30.40
CA GLU A 51 -11.99 1.32 29.89
C GLU A 51 -12.00 1.25 28.36
N THR A 52 -11.85 2.40 27.69
CA THR A 52 -11.74 2.44 26.22
C THR A 52 -10.50 1.70 25.75
N ALA A 53 -9.37 1.85 26.45
CA ALA A 53 -8.15 1.14 26.13
C ALA A 53 -8.30 -0.39 26.30
N ALA A 54 -9.01 -0.85 27.34
CA ALA A 54 -9.31 -2.26 27.53
C ALA A 54 -10.15 -2.81 26.37
N HIS A 55 -11.23 -2.11 26.00
CA HIS A 55 -12.05 -2.49 24.85
C HIS A 55 -11.26 -2.54 23.53
N ILE A 56 -10.39 -1.56 23.27
CA ILE A 56 -9.51 -1.57 22.08
C ILE A 56 -8.60 -2.81 22.09
N LYS A 57 -7.97 -3.11 23.23
CA LYS A 57 -7.10 -4.28 23.38
C LYS A 57 -7.85 -5.58 23.15
N ASP A 58 -9.05 -5.72 23.72
CA ASP A 58 -9.89 -6.92 23.56
C ASP A 58 -10.37 -7.08 22.11
N ALA A 59 -10.72 -5.98 21.44
CA ALA A 59 -11.08 -5.97 20.02
C ALA A 59 -9.91 -6.44 19.14
N ILE A 60 -8.71 -5.92 19.37
CA ILE A 60 -7.51 -6.33 18.63
C ILE A 60 -7.18 -7.81 18.91
N ALA A 61 -7.24 -8.24 20.17
CA ALA A 61 -7.05 -9.64 20.56
C ALA A 61 -8.10 -10.57 19.92
N SER A 62 -9.31 -10.07 19.66
CA SER A 62 -10.37 -10.76 18.91
C SER A 62 -10.30 -10.54 17.39
N VAL A 63 -9.12 -10.20 16.87
CA VAL A 63 -8.81 -10.11 15.42
C VAL A 63 -9.57 -8.97 14.72
N LYS A 64 -9.92 -7.91 15.45
CA LYS A 64 -10.31 -6.63 14.82
C LYS A 64 -9.04 -5.87 14.43
N THR A 65 -9.13 -5.11 13.35
CA THR A 65 -8.00 -4.29 12.89
C THR A 65 -7.69 -3.17 13.89
N ASP A 66 -6.40 -2.90 14.05
CA ASP A 66 -5.82 -1.77 14.77
C ASP A 66 -5.61 -0.55 13.85
N ILE A 67 -5.96 -0.65 12.57
CA ILE A 67 -5.83 0.42 11.58
C ILE A 67 -7.18 1.14 11.44
N CYS A 68 -7.18 2.44 11.72
CA CYS A 68 -8.32 3.32 11.48
C CYS A 68 -8.13 4.11 10.18
N THR A 69 -8.92 3.80 9.16
CA THR A 69 -9.01 4.62 7.94
C THR A 69 -9.96 5.79 8.18
N ILE A 70 -9.48 7.02 7.97
CA ILE A 70 -10.26 8.24 8.15
C ILE A 70 -10.97 8.59 6.83
N ASP A 71 -12.31 8.64 6.86
CA ASP A 71 -13.12 9.12 5.75
C ASP A 71 -13.33 10.64 5.89
N ARG A 72 -12.91 11.41 4.88
CA ARG A 72 -13.11 12.86 4.81
C ARG A 72 -13.95 13.18 3.58
N ASP A 73 -15.05 13.88 3.77
CA ASP A 73 -15.88 14.36 2.66
C ASP A 73 -15.29 15.66 2.10
N GLU A 74 -15.32 15.83 0.79
CA GLU A 74 -14.74 16.97 0.08
C GLU A 74 -15.77 17.63 -0.83
N TYR A 75 -15.93 18.95 -0.69
CA TYR A 75 -16.71 19.74 -1.64
C TYR A 75 -15.99 21.02 -2.08
N PRO A 76 -15.74 21.24 -3.38
CA PRO A 76 -16.09 20.37 -4.51
C PRO A 76 -15.37 19.02 -4.49
N MET A 77 -16.03 17.97 -4.99
CA MET A 77 -15.55 16.58 -4.94
C MET A 77 -14.22 16.40 -5.68
N ALA A 78 -13.36 15.50 -5.20
CA ALA A 78 -12.08 15.16 -5.85
C ALA A 78 -12.22 14.65 -7.30
N LEU A 79 -13.38 14.11 -7.69
CA LEU A 79 -13.67 13.72 -9.07
C LEU A 79 -13.86 14.92 -10.01
N CYS A 80 -14.17 16.10 -9.47
CA CYS A 80 -14.42 17.32 -10.23
C CYS A 80 -13.13 18.14 -10.39
N ARG A 81 -13.00 18.84 -11.52
CA ARG A 81 -11.87 19.75 -11.78
C ARG A 81 -11.81 20.89 -10.75
N GLU A 82 -12.96 21.27 -10.20
CA GLU A 82 -13.12 22.29 -9.16
C GLU A 82 -12.71 21.77 -7.77
N GLY A 83 -12.49 20.47 -7.60
CA GLY A 83 -12.04 19.87 -6.35
C GLY A 83 -10.55 20.07 -6.07
N GLY A 84 -10.08 19.45 -4.99
CA GLY A 84 -8.68 19.53 -4.57
C GLY A 84 -8.39 20.77 -3.72
N LYS A 85 -7.41 21.58 -4.11
CA LYS A 85 -6.92 22.69 -3.27
C LYS A 85 -8.04 23.70 -3.01
N GLY A 86 -8.39 23.85 -1.72
CA GLY A 86 -9.42 24.78 -1.27
C GLY A 86 -10.83 24.17 -1.20
N ALA A 87 -10.99 22.86 -1.43
CA ALA A 87 -12.22 22.16 -1.10
C ALA A 87 -12.53 22.29 0.40
N ASP A 88 -13.80 22.47 0.73
CA ASP A 88 -14.28 22.37 2.11
C ASP A 88 -14.24 20.90 2.52
N ILE A 89 -13.63 20.63 3.67
CA ILE A 89 -13.42 19.27 4.16
C ILE A 89 -14.13 19.08 5.48
N ARG A 90 -14.99 18.07 5.57
CA ARG A 90 -15.75 17.76 6.78
C ARG A 90 -15.71 16.28 7.13
N HIS A 91 -15.88 16.01 8.43
CA HIS A 91 -16.13 14.66 8.91
C HIS A 91 -17.62 14.37 8.79
N ILE A 92 -17.94 13.36 7.99
CA ILE A 92 -19.29 12.83 7.82
C ILE A 92 -19.27 11.37 8.28
N LYS A 93 -20.41 10.87 8.77
CA LYS A 93 -20.53 9.47 9.19
C LYS A 93 -20.09 8.55 8.03
N PRO A 94 -19.17 7.58 8.24
CA PRO A 94 -18.61 6.76 7.16
C PRO A 94 -19.65 6.09 6.25
N ALA A 95 -20.71 5.52 6.83
CA ALA A 95 -21.75 4.85 6.06
C ALA A 95 -22.53 5.82 5.12
N ASP A 96 -22.75 7.05 5.58
CA ASP A 96 -23.42 8.10 4.80
C ASP A 96 -22.49 8.56 3.66
N ASN A 97 -21.26 8.94 4.00
CA ASN A 97 -20.27 9.43 3.04
C ASN A 97 -19.99 8.42 1.91
N ARG A 98 -19.77 7.14 2.27
CA ARG A 98 -19.54 6.07 1.28
C ARG A 98 -20.78 5.79 0.43
N GLY A 99 -21.98 5.88 1.03
CA GLY A 99 -23.24 5.75 0.32
C GLY A 99 -23.46 6.89 -0.69
N ALA A 100 -23.22 8.13 -0.28
CA ALA A 100 -23.29 9.31 -1.13
C ALA A 100 -22.26 9.25 -2.28
N GLY A 101 -21.02 8.86 -1.98
CA GLY A 101 -19.98 8.65 -2.99
C GLY A 101 -20.36 7.60 -4.03
N SER A 102 -20.89 6.45 -3.60
CA SER A 102 -21.42 5.42 -4.51
C SER A 102 -22.59 5.95 -5.35
N TYR A 103 -23.53 6.67 -4.74
CA TYR A 103 -24.67 7.24 -5.45
C TYR A 103 -24.23 8.21 -6.55
N ILE A 104 -23.37 9.18 -6.23
CA ILE A 104 -22.88 10.16 -7.20
C ILE A 104 -22.03 9.47 -8.28
N GLY A 105 -21.12 8.56 -7.88
CA GLY A 105 -20.29 7.79 -8.81
C GLY A 105 -21.11 7.08 -9.88
N ASN A 106 -22.16 6.36 -9.47
CA ASN A 106 -23.09 5.70 -10.40
C ASN A 106 -23.82 6.66 -11.34
N LYS A 107 -24.08 7.91 -10.93
CA LYS A 107 -24.74 8.92 -11.78
C LYS A 107 -23.80 9.53 -12.82
N VAL A 108 -22.50 9.61 -12.52
CA VAL A 108 -21.51 10.24 -13.40
C VAL A 108 -20.66 9.24 -14.19
N GLU A 109 -20.72 7.95 -13.88
CA GLU A 109 -19.89 6.89 -14.48
C GLU A 109 -19.91 6.88 -16.01
N LYS A 110 -21.07 7.14 -16.63
CA LYS A 110 -21.23 7.11 -18.09
C LYS A 110 -21.00 8.46 -18.76
N LEU A 111 -20.71 9.50 -17.98
CA LEU A 111 -20.46 10.83 -18.51
C LEU A 111 -19.00 10.92 -18.99
N PRO A 112 -18.75 11.52 -20.17
CA PRO A 112 -17.38 11.73 -20.62
C PRO A 112 -16.67 12.74 -19.72
N ASN A 113 -15.34 12.65 -19.65
CA ASN A 113 -14.52 13.66 -19.00
C ASN A 113 -14.85 15.07 -19.54
N GLY A 114 -15.03 16.03 -18.63
CA GLY A 114 -15.42 17.40 -18.97
C GLY A 114 -16.92 17.66 -19.00
N ALA A 115 -17.77 16.64 -18.84
CA ALA A 115 -19.20 16.82 -18.61
C ALA A 115 -19.44 17.66 -17.33
N LYS A 116 -20.40 18.59 -17.40
CA LYS A 116 -20.77 19.46 -16.28
C LYS A 116 -22.04 18.95 -15.61
N VAL A 117 -21.97 18.72 -14.30
CA VAL A 117 -23.12 18.29 -13.48
C VAL A 117 -23.40 19.36 -12.43
N LYS A 118 -24.65 19.79 -12.32
CA LYS A 118 -25.10 20.68 -11.24
C LYS A 118 -25.66 19.82 -10.11
N ILE A 119 -25.07 19.92 -8.93
CA ILE A 119 -25.61 19.31 -7.72
C ILE A 119 -26.66 20.25 -7.12
N VAL A 120 -27.85 19.72 -6.85
CA VAL A 120 -28.95 20.45 -6.18
C VAL A 120 -29.34 19.66 -4.95
N VAL A 121 -29.19 20.28 -3.78
CA VAL A 121 -29.68 19.75 -2.51
C VAL A 121 -31.12 20.27 -2.34
N LYS A 122 -32.04 19.37 -1.98
CA LYS A 122 -33.45 19.68 -1.74
C LYS A 122 -33.76 19.66 -0.25
#